data_AF-A0AA44ER87-F1
#
_entry.id   AF-A0AA44ER87-F1
#
_cell.length_a   1.000
_cell.length_b   1.000
_cell.length_c   1.000
_cell.angle_alpha   90.00
_cell.angle_beta   90.00
_cell.angle_gamma   90.00
#
_symmetry.space_group_name_H-M   'P 1'
#
loop_
_entity.id
_entity.type
_entity.pdbx_description
1 polymer ?
#
loop_
_entity_poly.entity_id
_entity_poly.type
_entity_poly.pdbx_seq_one_letter_code
_entity_poly.pdbx_strand_id
1 'polypeptide(L)'
;MSEMIERVARALAANEGENPDNTWMFYENKSRASINAMREPTEAQLEAAEDIVVGFDDFACGDRNIYLGIPGYPQKARDVWAALVDAALKENP
;
A
#
# COMPACT_ATOMS: atom_id res chain seq x y z
N MET A 1 10.85 11.15 -7.52
CA MET A 1 9.40 10.96 -7.28
C MET A 1 9.09 9.47 -7.21
N SER A 2 8.21 9.03 -6.31
CA SER A 2 7.86 7.61 -6.21
C SER A 2 7.01 7.15 -7.39
N GLU A 3 7.22 5.90 -7.84
CA GLU A 3 6.44 5.28 -8.93
C GLU A 3 4.92 5.30 -8.64
N MET A 4 4.54 5.11 -7.38
CA MET A 4 3.14 5.09 -6.97
C MET A 4 2.48 6.46 -7.02
N ILE A 5 3.19 7.53 -6.66
CA ILE A 5 2.67 8.90 -6.75
C ILE A 5 2.40 9.25 -8.22
N GLU A 6 3.35 8.97 -9.12
CA GLU A 6 3.14 9.21 -10.56
C GLU A 6 1.98 8.37 -11.11
N ARG A 7 1.90 7.08 -10.73
CA ARG A 7 0.82 6.18 -11.16
C ARG A 7 -0.56 6.71 -10.75
N VAL A 8 -0.72 7.14 -9.51
CA VAL A 8 -1.99 7.71 -9.02
C VAL A 8 -2.27 9.05 -9.70
N ALA A 9 -1.25 9.88 -9.91
CA ALA A 9 -1.38 11.17 -10.57
C ALA A 9 -1.86 11.04 -12.02
N ARG A 10 -1.32 10.08 -12.77
CA ARG A 10 -1.77 9.73 -14.13
C ARG A 10 -3.21 9.21 -14.12
N ALA A 11 -3.59 8.40 -13.14
CA ALA A 11 -4.96 7.91 -13.01
C ALA A 11 -5.96 9.06 -12.74
N LEU A 12 -5.60 10.02 -11.87
CA LEU A 12 -6.43 11.19 -11.59
C LEU A 12 -6.57 12.09 -12.82
N ALA A 13 -5.48 12.36 -13.54
CA ALA A 13 -5.51 13.14 -14.77
C ALA A 13 -6.43 12.50 -15.83
N ALA A 14 -6.31 11.20 -16.06
CA ALA A 14 -7.15 10.47 -16.99
C ALA A 14 -8.64 10.50 -16.59
N ASN A 15 -8.94 10.38 -15.29
CA ASN A 15 -10.32 10.45 -14.78
C ASN A 15 -10.95 11.85 -14.95
N GLU A 16 -10.15 12.92 -14.90
CA GLU A 16 -10.62 14.29 -15.15
C GLU A 16 -10.67 14.64 -16.66
N GLY A 17 -10.32 13.70 -17.54
CA GLY A 17 -10.34 13.88 -19.00
C GLY A 17 -9.11 14.59 -19.57
N GLU A 18 -8.09 14.79 -18.73
CA GLU A 18 -6.82 15.40 -19.12
C GLU A 18 -5.87 14.36 -19.76
N ASN A 19 -4.87 14.82 -20.51
CA ASN A 19 -3.83 13.93 -21.02
C ASN A 19 -2.83 13.57 -19.90
N PRO A 20 -2.83 12.33 -19.40
CA PRO A 20 -2.02 11.93 -18.26
C PRO A 20 -0.52 11.97 -18.52
N ASP A 21 -0.05 12.01 -19.78
CA ASP A 21 1.39 12.11 -20.06
C ASP A 21 1.96 13.50 -19.77
N ASN A 22 1.12 14.54 -19.88
CA ASN A 22 1.56 15.93 -19.79
C ASN A 22 1.06 16.64 -18.53
N THR A 23 -0.03 16.18 -17.92
CA THR A 23 -0.69 16.90 -16.81
C THR A 23 -0.53 16.24 -15.45
N TRP A 24 -0.02 15.00 -15.39
CA TRP A 24 0.05 14.24 -14.14
C TRP A 24 0.79 15.00 -13.01
N MET A 25 1.82 15.80 -13.34
CA MET A 25 2.58 16.58 -12.35
C MET A 25 1.71 17.54 -11.53
N PHE A 26 0.59 18.03 -12.06
CA PHE A 26 -0.36 18.88 -11.32
C PHE A 26 -1.17 18.11 -10.27
N TYR A 27 -1.16 16.79 -10.34
CA TYR A 27 -1.89 15.88 -9.45
C TYR A 27 -1.01 15.28 -8.35
N GLU A 28 0.28 15.65 -8.25
CA GLU A 28 1.20 15.07 -7.27
C GLU A 28 0.66 15.19 -5.83
N ASN A 29 0.25 16.41 -5.43
CA ASN A 29 -0.26 16.66 -4.09
C ASN A 29 -1.58 15.93 -3.80
N LYS A 30 -2.50 15.89 -4.79
CA LYS A 30 -3.74 15.11 -4.69
C LYS A 30 -3.42 13.62 -4.51
N SER A 31 -2.44 13.10 -5.26
CA SER A 31 -2.03 11.70 -5.22
C SER A 31 -1.42 11.32 -3.87
N ARG A 32 -0.52 12.16 -3.33
CA ARG A 32 0.03 11.96 -1.97
C ARG A 32 -1.08 11.95 -0.92
N ALA A 33 -2.04 12.88 -1.01
CA ALA A 33 -3.17 12.92 -0.08
C ALA A 33 -4.03 11.66 -0.18
N SER A 34 -4.33 11.20 -1.40
CA SER A 34 -5.09 9.96 -1.63
C SER A 34 -4.38 8.73 -1.08
N ILE A 35 -3.08 8.57 -1.33
CA ILE A 35 -2.29 7.44 -0.80
C ILE A 35 -2.23 7.51 0.73
N ASN A 36 -1.98 8.68 1.30
CA ASN A 36 -1.94 8.85 2.75
C ASN A 36 -3.30 8.60 3.43
N ALA A 37 -4.41 8.91 2.76
CA ALA A 37 -5.75 8.59 3.28
C ALA A 37 -5.99 7.08 3.39
N MET A 38 -5.26 6.26 2.64
CA MET A 38 -5.31 4.81 2.74
C MET A 38 -4.48 4.26 3.90
N ARG A 39 -3.81 5.08 4.70
CA ARG A 39 -2.90 4.59 5.77
C ARG A 39 -3.57 3.69 6.79
N GLU A 40 -4.87 3.87 7.00
CA GLU A 40 -5.69 2.97 7.80
C GLU A 40 -6.47 2.01 6.89
N PRO A 41 -6.25 0.69 6.98
CA PRO A 41 -6.99 -0.27 6.17
C PRO A 41 -8.43 -0.40 6.66
N THR A 42 -9.34 -0.70 5.74
CA THR A 42 -10.73 -1.01 6.05
C THR A 42 -10.86 -2.42 6.64
N GLU A 43 -12.00 -2.73 7.28
CA GLU A 43 -12.28 -4.07 7.81
C GLU A 43 -12.23 -5.14 6.71
N ALA A 44 -12.84 -4.87 5.56
CA ALA A 44 -12.80 -5.79 4.41
C ALA A 44 -11.37 -6.06 3.90
N GLN A 45 -10.46 -5.09 4.01
CA GLN A 45 -9.04 -5.30 3.65
C GLN A 45 -8.31 -6.15 4.69
N LEU A 46 -8.68 -6.05 5.96
CA LEU A 46 -8.13 -6.90 7.03
C LEU A 46 -8.65 -8.33 6.92
N GLU A 47 -9.94 -8.51 6.66
CA GLU A 47 -10.54 -9.83 6.36
C GLU A 47 -9.88 -10.47 5.14
N ALA A 48 -9.68 -9.72 4.05
CA ALA A 48 -8.96 -10.22 2.89
C ALA A 48 -7.51 -10.61 3.20
N ALA A 49 -6.87 -10.01 4.21
CA ALA A 49 -5.53 -10.38 4.65
C ALA A 49 -5.52 -11.64 5.54
N GLU A 50 -6.60 -11.94 6.26
CA GLU A 50 -6.75 -13.19 7.03
C GLU A 50 -6.73 -14.42 6.10
N ASP A 51 -7.25 -14.27 4.87
CA ASP A 51 -7.25 -15.31 3.84
C ASP A 51 -5.87 -15.52 3.17
N ILE A 52 -4.91 -14.60 3.37
CA ILE A 52 -3.58 -14.69 2.76
C ILE A 52 -2.60 -15.33 3.74
N VAL A 53 -2.27 -16.60 3.51
CA VAL A 53 -1.15 -17.27 4.18
C VAL A 53 0.16 -16.82 3.53
N VAL A 54 0.81 -15.79 4.10
CA VAL A 54 2.13 -15.34 3.61
C VAL A 54 3.23 -16.15 4.31
N GLY A 55 3.58 -17.31 3.73
CA GLY A 55 4.79 -18.04 4.09
C GLY A 55 6.03 -17.35 3.52
N PHE A 56 6.57 -16.34 4.22
CA PHE A 56 7.92 -15.85 3.96
C PHE A 56 8.90 -16.62 4.86
N ASP A 57 9.87 -17.31 4.25
CA ASP A 57 10.86 -18.17 4.89
C ASP A 57 11.85 -17.30 5.70
N ASP A 58 11.64 -17.20 7.01
CA ASP A 58 12.63 -16.68 7.96
C ASP A 58 13.58 -17.82 8.34
N PHE A 59 14.88 -17.58 8.15
CA PHE A 59 16.04 -18.44 8.38
C PHE A 59 16.22 -18.94 9.85
N ALA A 60 15.16 -19.08 10.65
CA ALA A 60 15.27 -19.41 12.08
C ALA A 60 14.38 -20.56 12.57
N CYS A 61 13.30 -20.96 11.88
CA CYS A 61 12.41 -22.03 12.35
C CYS A 61 12.06 -22.97 11.19
N GLY A 62 12.51 -24.23 11.24
CA GLY A 62 12.37 -25.23 10.18
C GLY A 62 10.96 -25.78 9.94
N ASP A 63 9.91 -24.97 10.11
CA ASP A 63 8.49 -25.36 9.99
C ASP A 63 7.70 -24.57 8.91
N ARG A 64 8.38 -23.70 8.15
CA ARG A 64 7.93 -23.12 6.86
C ARG A 64 6.59 -22.35 6.89
N ASN A 65 6.16 -21.78 8.01
CA ASN A 65 4.94 -20.96 8.02
C ASN A 65 5.02 -19.77 8.99
N ILE A 66 4.87 -18.55 8.47
CA ILE A 66 4.45 -17.40 9.28
C ILE A 66 2.92 -17.37 9.22
N TYR A 67 2.29 -17.77 10.32
CA TYR A 67 0.85 -17.61 10.46
C TYR A 67 0.55 -16.14 10.71
N LEU A 68 0.01 -15.51 9.68
CA LEU A 68 -0.74 -14.29 9.75
C LEU A 68 -2.11 -14.55 10.42
N GLY A 69 -2.15 -15.27 11.55
CA GLY A 69 -3.41 -15.73 12.17
C GLY A 69 -3.26 -16.05 13.66
N ILE A 70 -2.30 -15.43 14.33
CA ILE A 70 -2.03 -15.58 15.77
C ILE A 70 -2.66 -14.42 16.57
N PRO A 71 -2.94 -14.59 17.87
CA PRO A 71 -3.40 -13.50 18.72
C PRO A 71 -2.55 -12.23 18.55
N GLY A 72 -3.18 -11.09 18.23
CA GLY A 72 -2.52 -9.85 17.81
C GLY A 72 -2.41 -9.64 16.30
N TYR A 73 -2.97 -10.54 15.48
CA TYR A 73 -2.95 -10.48 14.03
C TYR A 73 -3.53 -9.20 13.41
N PRO A 74 -4.69 -8.68 13.86
CA PRO A 74 -5.25 -7.46 13.27
C PRO A 74 -4.30 -6.26 13.41
N GLN A 75 -3.53 -6.19 14.51
CA GLN A 75 -2.57 -5.11 14.72
C GLN A 75 -1.37 -5.24 13.77
N LYS A 76 -0.81 -6.45 13.63
CA LYS A 76 0.30 -6.68 12.69
C LYS A 76 -0.08 -6.39 11.24
N ALA A 77 -1.28 -6.79 10.82
CA ALA A 77 -1.79 -6.50 9.48
C ALA A 77 -1.93 -4.98 9.25
N ARG A 78 -2.45 -4.24 10.23
CA ARG A 78 -2.51 -2.77 10.21
C ARG A 78 -1.12 -2.13 10.12
N ASP A 79 -0.16 -2.62 10.89
CA ASP A 79 1.21 -2.10 10.91
C ASP A 79 1.92 -2.34 9.56
N VAL A 80 1.78 -3.53 8.98
CA VAL A 80 2.31 -3.86 7.65
C VAL A 80 1.67 -2.97 6.59
N TRP A 81 0.36 -2.81 6.63
CA TRP A 81 -0.37 -1.97 5.69
C TRP A 81 0.11 -0.51 5.75
N ALA A 82 0.21 0.07 6.94
CA ALA A 82 0.73 1.41 7.14
C ALA A 82 2.16 1.56 6.61
N ALA A 83 3.01 0.55 6.82
CA ALA A 83 4.39 0.55 6.31
C ALA A 83 4.45 0.51 4.77
N LEU A 84 3.56 -0.23 4.12
CA LEU A 84 3.46 -0.26 2.65
C LEU A 84 3.00 1.10 2.09
N VAL A 85 2.03 1.75 2.75
CA VAL A 85 1.59 3.11 2.40
C VAL A 85 2.73 4.11 2.59
N ASP A 86 3.46 4.04 3.70
CA ASP A 86 4.62 4.89 3.94
C ASP A 86 5.73 4.66 2.90
N ALA A 87 5.94 3.41 2.47
CA ALA A 87 6.87 3.09 1.38
C ALA A 87 6.42 3.68 0.04
N ALA A 88 5.12 3.65 -0.27
CA ALA A 88 4.56 4.27 -1.47
C ALA A 88 4.72 5.80 -1.48
N LEU A 89 4.78 6.44 -0.31
CA LEU A 89 4.99 7.87 -0.14
C LEU A 89 6.46 8.29 -0.10
N LYS A 90 7.40 7.36 0.13
CA LYS A 90 8.85 7.67 0.09
C LYS A 90 9.27 8.00 -1.33
N GLU A 91 10.01 9.10 -1.47
CA GLU A 91 10.65 9.43 -2.74
C GLU A 91 11.79 8.44 -3.03
N ASN A 92 11.85 7.94 -4.26
CA ASN A 92 13.06 7.29 -4.74
C ASN A 92 14.22 8.30 -4.66
N PRO A 93 15.36 7.94 -4.02
CA PRO A 93 16.56 8.79 -4.02
C PRO A 93 17.09 9.04 -5.43
#